data_AF-A0A139CP85-F1
#
_entry.id   AF-A0A139CP85-F1
#
_cell.length_a   1.000
_cell.length_b   1.000
_cell.length_c   1.000
_cell.angle_alpha   90.00
_cell.angle_beta   90.00
_cell.angle_gamma   90.00
#
_symmetry.space_group_name_H-M   'P 1'
#
loop_
_entity.id
_entity.type
_entity.pdbx_description
1 polymer ?
#
loop_
_entity_poly.entity_id
_entity_poly.type
_entity_poly.pdbx_seq_one_letter_code
_entity_poly.pdbx_strand_id
1 'polypeptide(L)'
;MAVRNTASVKNLIMYEVFSMAYKETTEKYEGETKTYWLTYEVPSKGTEKPVDKAKRFYVPGELKSTQGPDSFVNKMGNKKYGMKVTYENIRKGFDAKRDGTEYHVEPATTTVTKIIEIPEDAINVDVTDREPESAMSV
;
A
#
# COMPACT_ATOMS: atom_id res chain seq x y z
N MET A 1 2.44 -59.78 -37.16
CA MET A 1 0.96 -59.78 -37.23
C MET A 1 0.49 -58.39 -36.84
N ALA A 2 -0.12 -57.66 -37.78
CA ALA A 2 -0.69 -56.34 -37.59
C ALA A 2 -2.18 -56.47 -37.26
N VAL A 3 -2.74 -55.61 -36.40
CA VAL A 3 -4.10 -55.08 -36.53
C VAL A 3 -4.18 -53.67 -35.91
N ARG A 4 -4.71 -52.73 -36.69
CA ARG A 4 -5.08 -51.34 -36.36
C ARG A 4 -6.48 -51.29 -35.73
N ASN A 5 -6.81 -50.29 -34.91
CA ASN A 5 -8.09 -49.52 -34.96
C ASN A 5 -8.18 -48.51 -33.80
N THR A 6 -8.05 -47.20 -34.05
CA THR A 6 -9.07 -46.19 -34.45
C THR A 6 -9.93 -45.65 -33.31
N ALA A 7 -9.80 -44.32 -33.11
CA ALA A 7 -10.83 -43.34 -32.71
C ALA A 7 -11.54 -43.59 -31.37
N SER A 8 -11.95 -42.62 -30.55
CA SER A 8 -12.49 -41.29 -30.85
C SER A 8 -12.77 -40.66 -29.48
N VAL A 9 -12.46 -39.37 -29.32
CA VAL A 9 -13.32 -38.38 -28.64
C VAL A 9 -13.83 -38.76 -27.24
N LYS A 10 -13.20 -38.21 -26.20
CA LYS A 10 -13.82 -37.59 -24.99
C LYS A 10 -12.74 -37.35 -23.94
N ASN A 11 -12.14 -36.17 -23.97
CA ASN A 11 -11.79 -35.46 -22.74
C ASN A 11 -11.76 -33.96 -23.05
N LEU A 12 -12.92 -33.52 -23.56
CA LEU A 12 -13.39 -32.15 -23.44
C LEU A 12 -14.08 -32.09 -22.07
N ILE A 13 -13.33 -31.90 -20.99
CA ILE A 13 -13.91 -31.50 -19.71
C ILE A 13 -13.05 -30.37 -19.17
N MET A 14 -13.41 -29.18 -19.60
CA MET A 14 -13.68 -28.05 -18.70
C MET A 14 -12.58 -27.79 -17.67
N TYR A 15 -11.53 -27.09 -18.10
CA TYR A 15 -10.83 -26.21 -17.18
C TYR A 15 -11.81 -25.10 -16.79
N GLU A 16 -12.49 -25.25 -15.66
CA GLU A 16 -13.04 -24.10 -14.94
C GLU A 16 -11.86 -23.17 -14.65
N VAL A 17 -11.71 -22.15 -15.49
CA VAL A 17 -10.87 -21.01 -15.20
C VAL A 17 -11.55 -20.28 -14.06
N PHE A 18 -11.26 -20.69 -12.82
CA PHE A 18 -11.54 -19.91 -11.63
C PHE A 18 -10.62 -18.70 -11.70
N SER A 19 -11.02 -17.70 -12.50
CA SER A 19 -10.44 -16.38 -12.50
C SER A 19 -10.71 -15.79 -11.11
N MET A 20 -9.79 -16.01 -10.17
CA MET A 20 -9.69 -15.15 -9.00
C MET A 20 -9.31 -13.77 -9.53
N ALA A 21 -10.32 -12.97 -9.91
CA ALA A 21 -10.12 -11.58 -10.24
C ALA A 21 -9.32 -10.95 -9.09
N TYR A 22 -8.13 -10.45 -9.40
CA TYR A 22 -7.25 -9.83 -8.44
C TYR A 22 -8.00 -8.65 -7.80
N LYS A 23 -8.34 -8.79 -6.52
CA LYS A 23 -8.94 -7.70 -5.74
C LYS A 23 -7.83 -6.84 -5.17
N GLU A 24 -7.85 -5.55 -5.48
CA GLU A 24 -6.89 -4.63 -4.89
C GLU A 24 -7.04 -4.62 -3.37
N THR A 25 -5.92 -4.62 -2.65
CA THR A 25 -5.88 -4.64 -1.18
C THR A 25 -6.65 -3.49 -0.50
N THR A 26 -6.94 -2.43 -1.26
CA THR A 26 -7.66 -1.22 -0.87
C THR A 26 -9.18 -1.31 -1.03
N GLU A 27 -9.73 -2.25 -1.82
CA GLU A 27 -11.18 -2.33 -2.13
C GLU A 27 -12.09 -2.46 -0.89
N LYS A 28 -11.58 -3.07 0.19
CA LYS A 28 -12.33 -3.30 1.44
C LYS A 28 -12.51 -2.04 2.30
N TYR A 29 -11.95 -0.91 1.88
CA TYR A 29 -11.96 0.33 2.62
C TYR A 29 -12.85 1.39 1.94
N GLU A 30 -13.41 2.29 2.72
CA GLU A 30 -14.20 3.45 2.27
C GLU A 30 -13.31 4.66 2.03
N GLY A 31 -13.71 5.48 1.06
CA GLY A 31 -13.02 6.71 0.69
C GLY A 31 -12.03 6.56 -0.45
N GLU A 32 -11.70 7.70 -1.05
CA GLU A 32 -10.65 7.77 -2.06
C GLU A 32 -9.28 7.63 -1.40
N THR A 33 -8.38 6.87 -2.04
CA THR A 33 -6.99 6.83 -1.61
C THR A 33 -6.33 8.15 -2.00
N LYS A 34 -5.92 8.94 -1.00
CA LYS A 34 -5.19 10.18 -1.23
C LYS A 34 -3.71 9.90 -1.38
N THR A 35 -3.10 10.61 -2.32
CA THR A 35 -1.65 10.58 -2.54
C THR A 35 -1.02 11.73 -1.76
N TYR A 36 0.04 11.42 -1.02
CA TYR A 36 0.86 12.40 -0.33
C TYR A 36 2.33 12.19 -0.73
N TRP A 37 3.13 13.23 -0.52
CA TRP A 37 4.55 13.25 -0.78
C TRP A 37 5.29 13.68 0.48
N LEU A 38 6.34 12.94 0.81
CA LEU A 38 7.36 13.34 1.76
C LEU A 38 8.52 13.95 0.99
N THR A 39 8.68 15.27 1.07
CA THR A 39 9.80 16.00 0.47
C THR A 39 10.92 16.16 1.48
N TYR A 40 12.15 16.07 1.01
CA TYR A 40 13.35 16.23 1.83
C TYR A 40 14.55 16.51 0.93
N GLU A 41 15.59 17.10 1.50
CA GLU A 41 16.88 17.33 0.86
C GLU A 41 17.92 16.35 1.41
N VAL A 42 18.81 15.87 0.55
CA VAL A 42 19.95 15.02 0.96
C VAL A 42 21.27 15.69 0.57
N PRO A 43 22.25 15.78 1.48
CA PRO A 43 23.59 16.23 1.14
C PRO A 43 24.18 15.35 0.03
N SER A 44 24.61 15.96 -1.07
CA SER A 44 25.19 15.22 -2.20
C SER A 44 26.71 15.35 -2.22
N LYS A 45 27.39 14.22 -2.38
CA LYS A 45 28.85 14.18 -2.49
C LYS A 45 29.26 14.70 -3.87
N GLY A 46 29.84 15.90 -3.89
CA GLY A 46 30.36 16.53 -5.12
C GLY A 46 29.50 17.64 -5.69
N THR A 47 28.43 18.06 -5.00
CA THR A 47 27.67 19.27 -5.32
C THR A 47 27.71 20.24 -4.14
N GLU A 48 27.75 21.55 -4.42
CA GLU A 48 27.70 22.58 -3.38
C GLU A 48 26.33 22.65 -2.68
N LYS A 49 25.28 22.19 -3.35
CA LYS A 49 23.90 22.23 -2.87
C LYS A 49 23.37 20.83 -2.56
N PRO A 50 22.53 20.68 -1.51
CA PRO A 50 21.72 19.49 -1.30
C PRO A 50 20.83 19.18 -2.51
N VAL A 51 20.43 17.91 -2.64
CA VAL A 51 19.57 17.45 -3.72
C VAL A 51 18.17 17.17 -3.18
N ASP A 52 17.18 17.81 -3.79
CA ASP A 52 15.77 17.59 -3.47
C ASP A 52 15.34 16.16 -3.83
N LYS A 53 14.57 15.55 -2.94
CA LYS A 53 14.00 14.21 -3.09
C LYS A 53 12.55 14.22 -2.64
N ALA A 54 11.77 13.31 -3.22
CA ALA A 54 10.41 13.06 -2.81
C ALA A 54 10.15 11.56 -2.67
N LYS A 55 9.37 11.17 -1.68
CA LYS A 55 8.80 9.83 -1.53
C LYS A 55 7.28 9.90 -1.53
N ARG A 56 6.66 9.22 -2.49
CA ARG A 56 5.20 9.10 -2.57
C ARG A 56 4.70 8.09 -1.54
N PHE A 57 3.61 8.40 -0.87
CA PHE A 57 2.89 7.45 -0.02
C PHE A 57 1.37 7.64 -0.14
N TYR A 58 0.66 6.56 0.18
CA TYR A 58 -0.79 6.47 -0.01
C TYR A 58 -1.50 6.35 1.33
N VAL A 59 -2.54 7.17 1.47
CA VAL A 59 -3.43 7.22 2.63
C VAL A 59 -4.84 6.83 2.17
N PRO A 60 -5.24 5.56 2.37
CA PRO A 60 -6.63 5.15 2.20
C PRO A 60 -7.43 5.65 3.42
N GLY A 61 -8.02 6.84 3.28
CA GLY A 61 -8.79 7.52 4.31
C GLY A 61 -8.23 8.90 4.68
N GLU A 62 -8.24 9.24 5.97
CA GLU A 62 -7.90 10.58 6.45
C GLU A 62 -6.57 10.60 7.19
N LEU A 63 -5.62 11.42 6.72
CA LEU A 63 -4.36 11.65 7.42
C LEU A 63 -4.62 12.46 8.70
N LYS A 64 -4.23 11.92 9.86
CA LYS A 64 -4.49 12.54 11.16
C LYS A 64 -3.27 13.25 11.75
N SER A 65 -2.08 12.68 11.58
CA SER A 65 -0.86 13.29 12.11
C SER A 65 0.41 12.83 11.39
N THR A 66 1.39 13.71 11.37
CA THR A 66 2.79 13.45 11.00
C THR A 66 3.69 13.73 12.22
N GLN A 67 4.72 12.91 12.46
CA GLN A 67 5.63 13.05 13.61
C GLN A 67 7.07 12.68 13.26
N GLY A 68 8.04 13.55 13.58
CA GLY A 68 9.47 13.45 13.26
C GLY A 68 9.96 14.57 12.31
N PRO A 69 11.06 14.37 11.55
CA PRO A 69 11.77 13.12 11.33
C PRO A 69 12.50 12.61 12.58
N ASP A 70 12.35 11.31 12.88
CA ASP A 70 13.01 10.67 14.04
C ASP A 70 13.08 9.14 13.84
N SER A 71 13.72 8.46 14.79
CA SER A 71 13.71 7.01 14.93
C SER A 71 12.46 6.48 15.60
N PHE A 72 11.73 5.61 14.91
CA PHE A 72 10.54 4.94 15.43
C PHE A 72 10.72 3.42 15.40
N VAL A 73 10.08 2.73 16.34
CA VAL A 73 10.02 1.26 16.34
C VAL A 73 8.73 0.82 15.64
N ASN A 74 8.85 -0.01 14.61
CA ASN A 74 7.69 -0.53 13.90
C ASN A 74 7.03 -1.70 14.67
N LYS A 75 5.87 -2.18 14.19
CA LYS A 75 5.14 -3.30 14.81
C LYS A 75 5.93 -4.62 14.91
N MET A 76 7.01 -4.76 14.15
CA MET A 76 7.91 -5.92 14.16
C MET A 76 9.11 -5.75 15.10
N GLY A 77 9.21 -4.61 15.81
CA GLY A 77 10.33 -4.30 16.69
C GLY A 77 11.54 -3.66 15.99
N ASN A 78 11.47 -3.41 14.67
CA ASN A 78 12.58 -2.81 13.94
C ASN A 78 12.59 -1.29 14.12
N LYS A 79 13.75 -0.74 14.50
CA LYS A 79 13.99 0.71 14.53
C LYS A 79 14.18 1.23 13.10
N LYS A 80 13.43 2.27 12.74
CA LYS A 80 13.41 2.90 11.42
C LYS A 80 13.46 4.42 11.58
N TYR A 81 14.35 5.07 10.85
CA TYR A 81 14.40 6.53 10.79
C TYR A 81 13.48 7.06 9.70
N GLY A 82 12.70 8.08 10.03
CA GLY A 82 11.96 8.85 9.05
C GLY A 82 10.70 9.46 9.60
N MET A 83 9.63 9.42 8.81
CA MET A 83 8.41 10.17 9.06
C MET A 83 7.29 9.26 9.54
N LYS A 84 6.85 9.39 10.79
CA LYS A 84 5.71 8.60 11.30
C LYS A 84 4.41 9.29 10.90
N VAL A 85 3.60 8.58 10.13
CA VAL A 85 2.30 9.02 9.62
C VAL A 85 1.20 8.15 10.22
N THR A 86 0.21 8.79 10.79
CA THR A 86 -0.98 8.13 11.34
C THR A 86 -2.19 8.59 10.56
N TYR A 87 -2.99 7.63 10.10
CA TYR A 87 -4.21 7.90 9.36
C TYR A 87 -5.33 6.96 9.80
N GLU A 88 -6.57 7.39 9.60
CA GLU A 88 -7.74 6.58 9.84
C GLU A 88 -8.24 5.99 8.53
N ASN A 89 -8.52 4.69 8.57
CA ASN A 89 -9.04 3.95 7.44
C ASN A 89 -10.38 3.30 7.83
N ILE A 90 -11.44 3.64 7.11
CA ILE A 90 -12.79 3.13 7.38
C ILE A 90 -12.96 1.83 6.59
N ARG A 91 -13.23 0.72 7.28
CA ARG A 91 -13.58 -0.55 6.65
C ARG A 91 -15.09 -0.59 6.41
N LYS A 92 -15.49 -0.92 5.18
CA LYS A 92 -16.90 -1.16 4.83
C LYS A 92 -17.49 -2.27 5.69
N GLY A 93 -18.74 -2.09 6.11
CA GLY A 93 -19.54 -3.20 6.61
C GLY A 93 -19.77 -4.22 5.50
N PHE A 94 -19.94 -5.48 5.86
CA PHE A 94 -20.20 -6.55 4.90
C PHE A 94 -20.93 -7.72 5.56
N ASP A 95 -21.77 -8.38 4.79
CA ASP A 95 -22.40 -9.63 5.21
C ASP A 95 -21.40 -10.77 5.08
N ALA A 96 -21.30 -11.57 6.13
CA ALA A 96 -20.40 -12.71 6.20
C ALA A 96 -21.19 -13.97 6.55
N LYS A 97 -20.78 -15.10 5.97
CA LYS A 97 -21.36 -16.40 6.27
C LYS A 97 -20.28 -17.34 6.78
N ARG A 98 -20.50 -17.92 7.96
CA ARG A 98 -19.63 -18.91 8.58
C ARG A 98 -20.46 -20.01 9.20
N ASP A 99 -20.13 -21.27 8.89
CA ASP A 99 -20.80 -22.46 9.43
C ASP A 99 -22.34 -22.44 9.27
N GLY A 100 -22.83 -21.86 8.17
CA GLY A 100 -24.27 -21.74 7.89
C GLY A 100 -24.97 -20.56 8.55
N THR A 101 -24.31 -19.86 9.47
CA THR A 101 -24.82 -18.62 10.07
C THR A 101 -24.38 -17.41 9.27
N GLU A 102 -25.34 -16.55 8.91
CA GLU A 102 -25.10 -15.25 8.30
C GLU A 102 -25.08 -14.19 9.40
N TYR A 103 -24.10 -13.28 9.33
CA TYR A 103 -23.99 -12.17 10.26
C TYR A 103 -23.53 -10.92 9.52
N HIS A 104 -24.10 -9.79 9.93
CA HIS A 104 -23.70 -8.49 9.45
C HIS A 104 -22.48 -8.00 10.23
N VAL A 105 -21.40 -7.66 9.53
CA VAL A 105 -20.25 -6.99 10.13
C VAL A 105 -20.41 -5.50 9.93
N GLU A 106 -20.54 -4.78 11.04
CA GLU A 106 -20.64 -3.32 11.03
C GLU A 106 -19.37 -2.65 10.46
N PRO A 107 -19.49 -1.46 9.86
CA PRO A 107 -18.34 -0.63 9.49
C PRO A 107 -17.43 -0.36 10.70
N ALA A 108 -16.11 -0.26 10.45
CA ALA A 108 -15.15 -0.04 11.52
C ALA A 108 -14.02 0.90 11.09
N THR A 109 -13.71 1.90 11.91
CA THR A 109 -12.54 2.78 11.71
C THR A 109 -11.30 2.15 12.32
N THR A 110 -10.24 2.00 11.52
CA THR A 110 -8.94 1.49 11.95
C THR A 110 -7.90 2.59 11.87
N THR A 111 -7.26 2.91 12.99
CA THR A 111 -6.07 3.77 13.01
C THR A 111 -4.86 2.98 12.52
N VAL A 112 -4.20 3.49 11.49
CA VAL A 112 -2.99 2.88 10.91
C VAL A 112 -1.82 3.83 11.08
N THR A 113 -0.72 3.31 11.60
CA THR A 113 0.56 4.00 11.65
C THR A 113 1.52 3.39 10.63
N LYS A 114 2.12 4.24 9.80
CA LYS A 114 3.22 3.91 8.89
C LYS A 114 4.45 4.76 9.23
N ILE A 115 5.63 4.23 8.92
CA ILE A 115 6.88 4.99 8.96
C ILE A 115 7.36 5.09 7.52
N ILE A 116 7.44 6.31 6.98
CA ILE A 116 8.03 6.57 5.67
C ILE A 116 9.52 6.82 5.90
N GLU A 117 10.32 5.82 5.56
CA GLU A 117 11.77 5.86 5.80
C GLU A 117 12.43 6.95 4.95
N ILE A 118 13.35 7.71 5.52
CA ILE A 118 14.23 8.66 4.82
C ILE A 118 15.66 8.53 5.37
N PRO A 119 16.69 9.02 4.66
CA PRO A 119 18.05 9.05 5.18
C PRO A 119 18.15 9.82 6.51
N GLU A 120 19.06 9.42 7.40
CA GLU A 120 19.26 10.08 8.70
C GLU A 120 19.86 11.50 8.58
N ASP A 121 20.55 11.76 7.47
CA ASP A 121 21.14 13.05 7.12
C ASP A 121 20.20 13.92 6.27
N ALA A 122 18.94 13.52 6.11
CA ALA A 122 17.94 14.30 5.39
C ALA A 122 17.60 15.60 6.14
N ILE A 123 17.46 16.69 5.39
CA ILE A 123 17.09 18.01 5.91
C ILE A 123 15.85 18.54 5.18
N ASN A 124 15.25 19.63 5.68
CA ASN A 124 14.08 20.29 5.09
C ASN A 124 12.93 19.31 4.78
N VAL A 125 12.60 18.47 5.77
CA VAL A 125 11.61 17.40 5.63
C VAL A 125 10.19 17.96 5.78
N ASP A 126 9.33 17.72 4.81
CA ASP A 126 7.93 18.18 4.82
C ASP A 126 6.96 17.17 4.16
N VAL A 127 5.68 17.24 4.52
CA VAL A 127 4.61 16.42 3.96
C VAL A 127 3.61 17.29 3.22
N THR A 128 3.38 16.98 1.95
CA THR A 128 2.46 17.72 1.08
C THR A 128 1.51 16.78 0.32
N ASP A 129 0.32 17.27 -0.02
CA ASP A 129 -0.65 16.59 -0.88
C ASP A 129 -0.53 17.00 -2.36
N ARG A 130 0.39 17.93 -2.66
CA ARG A 130 0.72 18.36 -4.03
C ARG A 130 1.94 17.63 -4.53
N GLU A 131 1.95 17.26 -5.80
CA GLU A 131 3.12 16.67 -6.44
C GLU A 131 4.26 17.69 -6.52
N PRO A 132 5.43 17.43 -5.88
CA PRO A 132 6.57 18.34 -5.91
C PRO A 132 7.36 18.19 -7.21
N GLU A 133 8.10 19.23 -7.62
CA GLU A 133 8.98 19.16 -8.80
C GLU A 133 10.03 18.03 -8.70
N SER A 134 10.54 17.78 -7.49
CA SER A 134 11.49 16.70 -7.22
C SER A 134 10.91 15.30 -7.48
N ALA A 135 9.59 15.14 -7.55
CA ALA A 135 8.95 13.89 -7.98
C ALA A 135 9.10 13.63 -9.49
N MET A 136 9.32 14.67 -10.31
CA MET A 136 9.50 14.55 -11.76
C MET A 136 10.93 14.22 -12.17
N SER A 137 11.88 14.25 -11.24
CA SER A 137 13.32 14.09 -11.51
C SER A 137 13.78 12.62 -11.55
N VAL A 138 12.93 11.70 -12.04
CA VAL A 138 13.24 10.25 -12.15
C VAL A 138 13.92 9.94 -13.47
#